data_AF-A0A238XTW6-F1
#
_entry.id   AF-A0A238XTW6-F1
#
_cell.length_a   1.000
_cell.length_b   1.000
_cell.length_c   1.000
_cell.angle_alpha   90.00
_cell.angle_beta   90.00
_cell.angle_gamma   90.00
#
_symmetry.space_group_name_H-M   'P 1'
#
loop_
_entity.id
_entity.type
_entity.pdbx_description
1 polymer ?
#
loop_
_entity_poly.entity_id
_entity_poly.type
_entity_poly.pdbx_seq_one_letter_code
_entity_poly.pdbx_strand_id
1 'polypeptide(L)'
;MKLQNRIFIYIILLVVYYFSTILLMTIDGALNTNNLLITLGCGFTLINIAYSFLILKWTAVFNILYAVIIACISLVLSLKFGDLHLFSNYDPYDIETSVIANAVFSVIFWEIAYQTKKIYIIP
;
A
#
# COMPACT_ATOMS: atom_id res chain seq x y z
N MET A 1 -11.38 -16.66 3.20
CA MET A 1 -10.29 -17.27 2.39
C MET A 1 -9.36 -18.09 3.28
N LYS A 2 -8.78 -19.18 2.74
CA LYS A 2 -7.74 -19.96 3.43
C LYS A 2 -6.47 -19.12 3.63
N LEU A 3 -5.69 -19.41 4.68
CA LEU A 3 -4.47 -18.67 5.02
C LEU A 3 -3.44 -18.67 3.88
N GLN A 4 -3.20 -19.82 3.26
CA GLN A 4 -2.26 -19.98 2.15
C GLN A 4 -2.57 -19.02 0.99
N ASN A 5 -3.84 -18.95 0.55
CA ASN A 5 -4.24 -18.07 -0.56
C ASN A 5 -4.03 -16.60 -0.20
N ARG A 6 -4.26 -16.23 1.07
CA ARG A 6 -4.07 -14.84 1.53
C ARG A 6 -2.61 -14.44 1.48
N ILE A 7 -1.72 -15.29 2.00
CA ILE A 7 -0.27 -15.06 1.94
C ILE A 7 0.18 -14.90 0.48
N PHE A 8 -0.28 -15.77 -0.42
CA PHE A 8 0.03 -15.68 -1.84
C PHE A 8 -0.42 -14.35 -2.46
N ILE A 9 -1.66 -13.94 -2.18
CA ILE A 9 -2.23 -12.67 -2.63
C ILE A 9 -1.44 -11.48 -2.07
N TYR A 10 -1.00 -11.53 -0.81
CA TYR A 10 -0.22 -10.45 -0.19
C TYR A 10 1.18 -10.33 -0.79
N ILE A 11 1.81 -11.44 -1.15
CA ILE A 11 3.09 -11.42 -1.89
C ILE A 11 2.88 -10.73 -3.25
N ILE A 12 1.79 -11.04 -3.96
CA ILE A 12 1.46 -10.35 -5.21
C ILE A 12 1.26 -8.86 -4.97
N LEU A 13 0.51 -8.48 -3.93
CA LEU A 13 0.27 -7.07 -3.60
C LEU A 13 1.58 -6.33 -3.31
N LEU A 14 2.51 -6.96 -2.59
CA LEU A 14 3.83 -6.40 -2.30
C LEU A 14 4.61 -6.14 -3.58
N VAL A 15 4.64 -7.10 -4.50
CA VAL A 15 5.29 -6.96 -5.82
C VAL A 15 4.64 -5.83 -6.63
N VAL A 16 3.30 -5.79 -6.67
CA VAL A 16 2.55 -4.73 -7.37
C VAL A 16 2.91 -3.36 -6.80
N TYR A 17 2.95 -3.21 -5.48
CA TYR A 17 3.32 -1.96 -4.82
C TYR A 17 4.73 -1.50 -5.19
N TYR A 18 5.71 -2.41 -5.12
CA TYR A 18 7.10 -2.11 -5.43
C TYR A 18 7.24 -1.57 -6.87
N PHE A 19 6.76 -2.33 -7.86
CA PHE A 19 6.86 -1.91 -9.27
C PHE A 19 6.00 -0.69 -9.60
N SER A 20 4.82 -0.56 -8.98
CA SER A 20 3.96 0.60 -9.20
C SER A 20 4.58 1.89 -8.67
N THR A 21 5.44 1.83 -7.65
CA THR A 21 6.09 3.04 -7.12
C THR A 21 6.98 3.69 -8.18
N ILE A 22 7.79 2.88 -8.87
CA ILE A 22 8.65 3.33 -9.97
C ILE A 22 7.80 3.93 -11.09
N LEU A 23 6.72 3.23 -11.47
CA LEU A 23 5.80 3.70 -12.50
C LEU A 23 5.16 5.05 -12.11
N LEU A 24 4.64 5.17 -10.89
CA LEU A 24 3.99 6.39 -10.41
C LEU A 24 4.98 7.58 -10.31
N MET A 25 6.22 7.33 -9.90
CA MET A 25 7.29 8.34 -9.93
C MET A 25 7.56 8.84 -11.34
N THR A 26 7.63 7.95 -12.34
CA THR A 26 7.82 8.35 -13.74
C THR A 26 6.62 9.12 -14.30
N ILE A 27 5.39 8.76 -13.88
CA ILE A 27 4.17 9.50 -14.24
C ILE A 27 4.19 10.91 -13.66
N ASP A 28 4.59 11.09 -12.39
CA ASP A 28 4.69 12.42 -11.78
C ASP A 28 5.68 13.32 -12.54
N GLY A 29 6.84 12.76 -12.90
CA GLY A 29 7.83 13.45 -13.71
C GLY A 29 7.33 13.81 -15.11
N ALA A 30 6.53 12.95 -15.73
CA ALA A 30 5.95 13.22 -17.05
C ALA A 30 4.82 14.28 -17.01
N LEU A 31 4.01 14.29 -15.94
CA LEU A 31 2.91 15.24 -15.75
C LEU A 31 3.38 16.60 -15.23
N ASN A 32 4.64 16.73 -14.80
CA ASN A 32 5.19 17.93 -14.15
C ASN A 32 4.32 18.43 -12.98
N THR A 33 3.65 17.51 -12.28
CA THR A 33 2.76 17.84 -11.16
C THR A 33 3.53 18.40 -9.96
N ASN A 34 4.84 18.16 -9.86
CA ASN A 34 5.73 18.54 -8.77
C ASN A 34 5.19 18.15 -7.38
N ASN A 35 4.30 17.16 -7.32
CA ASN A 35 3.54 16.79 -6.14
C ASN A 35 3.55 15.26 -6.00
N LEU A 36 4.76 14.71 -5.88
CA LEU A 36 5.00 13.27 -5.82
C LEU A 36 4.14 12.55 -4.78
N LEU A 37 3.93 13.17 -3.60
CA LEU A 37 3.15 12.58 -2.52
C LEU A 37 1.67 12.42 -2.91
N ILE A 38 1.11 13.37 -3.65
CA ILE A 38 -0.27 13.31 -4.15
C ILE A 38 -0.36 12.23 -5.22
N THR A 39 0.57 12.22 -6.18
CA THR A 39 0.60 11.23 -7.26
C THR A 39 0.71 9.79 -6.73
N LEU A 40 1.61 9.56 -5.75
CA LEU A 40 1.74 8.27 -5.08
C LEU A 40 0.50 7.91 -4.28
N GLY A 41 -0.05 8.83 -3.48
CA GLY A 41 -1.25 8.60 -2.69
C GLY A 41 -2.45 8.21 -3.54
N CYS A 42 -2.71 8.93 -4.63
CA CYS A 42 -3.76 8.61 -5.58
C CYS A 42 -3.51 7.26 -6.28
N GLY A 43 -2.28 7.01 -6.73
CA GLY A 43 -1.89 5.75 -7.37
C GLY A 43 -2.11 4.54 -6.47
N PHE A 44 -1.63 4.57 -5.23
CA PHE A 44 -1.84 3.49 -4.26
C PHE A 44 -3.30 3.33 -3.86
N THR A 45 -4.06 4.43 -3.80
CA THR A 45 -5.52 4.36 -3.59
C THR A 45 -6.19 3.56 -4.70
N LEU A 46 -5.86 3.81 -5.97
CA LEU A 46 -6.40 3.06 -7.10
C LEU A 46 -6.02 1.57 -7.06
N ILE A 47 -4.76 1.26 -6.72
CA ILE A 47 -4.29 -0.11 -6.55
C ILE A 47 -5.08 -0.82 -5.44
N ASN A 48 -5.28 -0.15 -4.31
CA ASN A 48 -6.05 -0.69 -3.18
C ASN A 48 -7.53 -0.88 -3.52
N ILE A 49 -8.12 0.04 -4.29
CA ILE A 49 -9.49 -0.12 -4.80
C ILE A 49 -9.55 -1.37 -5.68
N ALA A 50 -8.67 -1.49 -6.69
CA ALA A 50 -8.64 -2.66 -7.57
C ALA A 50 -8.48 -3.97 -6.77
N TYR A 51 -7.56 -3.98 -5.81
CA TYR A 51 -7.35 -5.11 -4.90
C TYR A 51 -8.62 -5.48 -4.13
N SER A 52 -9.25 -4.51 -3.47
CA SER A 52 -10.41 -4.76 -2.62
C SER A 52 -11.63 -5.25 -3.40
N PHE A 53 -11.87 -4.71 -4.60
CA PHE A 53 -12.98 -5.13 -5.47
C PHE A 53 -12.75 -6.50 -6.11
N LEU A 54 -11.55 -6.78 -6.62
CA LEU A 54 -11.27 -8.03 -7.34
C LEU A 54 -11.08 -9.21 -6.40
N ILE A 55 -10.38 -8.99 -5.29
CA ILE A 55 -9.97 -10.05 -4.37
C ILE A 55 -10.96 -10.18 -3.22
N LEU A 56 -11.15 -9.12 -2.43
CA LEU A 56 -11.93 -9.20 -1.20
C LEU A 56 -13.45 -9.22 -1.44
N LYS A 57 -13.90 -8.56 -2.52
CA LYS A 57 -15.32 -8.49 -2.93
C LYS A 57 -16.21 -7.97 -1.81
N TRP A 58 -15.75 -6.96 -1.05
CA TRP A 58 -16.58 -6.32 -0.03
C TRP A 58 -17.54 -5.30 -0.66
N THR A 59 -18.44 -4.73 0.15
CA THR A 59 -19.34 -3.67 -0.33
C THR A 59 -18.52 -2.45 -0.77
N ALA A 60 -19.05 -1.72 -1.75
CA ALA A 60 -18.35 -0.60 -2.37
C ALA A 60 -17.87 0.45 -1.35
N VAL A 61 -18.70 0.76 -0.35
CA VAL A 61 -18.37 1.73 0.71
C VAL A 61 -17.14 1.29 1.51
N PHE A 62 -17.09 0.02 1.95
CA PHE A 62 -15.93 -0.48 2.70
C PHE A 62 -14.67 -0.54 1.83
N ASN A 63 -14.79 -0.94 0.57
CA ASN A 63 -13.64 -0.99 -0.34
C ASN A 63 -12.97 0.38 -0.48
N ILE A 64 -13.76 1.42 -0.77
CA ILE A 64 -13.24 2.77 -0.96
C ILE A 64 -12.65 3.32 0.33
N LEU A 65 -13.37 3.17 1.45
CA LEU A 65 -12.93 3.70 2.74
C LEU A 65 -11.60 3.09 3.18
N TYR A 66 -11.50 1.75 3.18
CA TYR A 66 -10.25 1.07 3.55
C TYR A 66 -9.13 1.37 2.55
N ALA A 67 -9.42 1.44 1.25
CA ALA A 67 -8.39 1.70 0.25
C ALA A 67 -7.71 3.07 0.44
N VAL A 68 -8.50 4.11 0.71
CA VAL A 68 -8.00 5.47 0.98
C VAL A 68 -7.23 5.50 2.30
N ILE A 69 -7.82 4.96 3.38
CA ILE A 69 -7.19 4.96 4.71
C ILE A 69 -5.84 4.23 4.67
N ILE A 70 -5.79 3.05 4.07
CA ILE A 70 -4.58 2.24 3.99
C ILE A 70 -3.53 2.97 3.15
N ALA A 71 -3.90 3.55 2.00
CA ALA A 71 -2.96 4.29 1.16
C ALA A 71 -2.35 5.48 1.93
N CYS A 72 -3.16 6.28 2.61
CA CYS A 72 -2.67 7.43 3.37
C CYS A 72 -1.78 7.02 4.54
N ILE A 73 -2.22 6.10 5.40
CA ILE A 73 -1.48 5.71 6.60
C ILE A 73 -0.17 5.00 6.23
N SER A 74 -0.21 4.12 5.23
CA SER A 74 0.96 3.40 4.75
C SER A 74 2.03 4.34 4.19
N LEU A 75 1.63 5.31 3.38
CA LEU A 75 2.55 6.29 2.78
C LEU A 75 3.19 7.20 3.84
N VAL A 76 2.41 7.66 4.82
CA VAL A 76 2.94 8.50 5.91
C VAL A 76 3.91 7.71 6.77
N LEU A 77 3.56 6.48 7.14
CA LEU A 77 4.43 5.63 7.94
C LEU A 77 5.70 5.23 7.18
N SER A 78 5.62 5.01 5.87
CA SER A 78 6.80 4.66 5.08
C SER A 78 7.82 5.81 5.03
N LEU A 79 7.35 7.05 4.89
CA LEU A 79 8.23 8.23 4.94
C LEU A 79 8.86 8.37 6.33
N LYS A 80 8.06 8.22 7.39
CA LYS A 80 8.58 8.22 8.77
C LYS A 80 9.56 7.08 9.02
N PHE A 81 9.41 5.96 8.33
CA PHE A 81 10.32 4.83 8.39
C PHE A 81 11.64 5.11 7.68
N GLY A 82 11.60 5.77 6.52
CA GLY A 82 12.80 6.27 5.83
C GLY A 82 13.56 7.31 6.67
N ASP A 83 12.85 8.24 7.31
CA ASP A 83 13.44 9.28 8.18
C ASP A 83 14.23 8.72 9.38
N LEU A 84 14.07 7.43 9.73
CA LEU A 84 14.83 6.78 10.79
C LEU A 84 16.26 6.40 10.37
N HIS A 85 16.61 6.49 9.08
CA HIS A 85 17.94 6.22 8.52
C HIS A 85 18.53 4.86 8.94
N LEU A 86 17.67 3.86 9.17
CA LEU A 86 18.05 2.55 9.72
C LEU A 86 19.04 1.79 8.83
N PHE A 87 18.99 2.04 7.52
CA PHE A 87 19.78 1.35 6.51
C PHE A 87 20.61 2.30 5.64
N SER A 88 21.01 3.44 6.19
CA SER A 88 21.77 4.51 5.50
C SER A 88 23.06 4.04 4.79
N ASN A 89 23.66 2.93 5.24
CA ASN A 89 24.83 2.33 4.58
C ASN A 89 24.50 1.63 3.24
N TYR A 90 23.25 1.22 3.04
CA TYR A 90 22.77 0.50 1.85
C TYR A 90 21.87 1.36 0.97
N ASP A 91 21.13 2.29 1.57
CA ASP A 91 20.22 3.21 0.89
C ASP A 91 20.47 4.65 1.39
N PRO A 92 21.43 5.37 0.78
CA PRO A 92 21.84 6.70 1.25
C PRO A 92 20.76 7.77 1.16
N TYR A 93 19.71 7.51 0.37
CA TYR A 93 18.60 8.43 0.14
C TYR A 93 17.29 7.96 0.79
N ASP A 94 17.31 6.81 1.48
CA ASP A 94 16.17 6.15 2.14
C ASP A 94 14.94 5.93 1.22
N ILE A 95 15.15 5.98 -0.10
CA ILE A 95 14.09 5.86 -1.11
C ILE A 95 13.64 4.41 -1.16
N GLU A 96 14.56 3.46 -1.34
CA GLU A 96 14.22 2.03 -1.43
C GLU A 96 13.60 1.54 -0.12
N THR A 97 14.14 2.00 1.01
CA THR A 97 13.64 1.72 2.35
C THR A 97 12.19 2.18 2.49
N SER A 98 11.88 3.41 2.05
CA SER A 98 10.52 3.95 2.05
C SER A 98 9.58 3.16 1.11
N VAL A 99 10.06 2.78 -0.09
CA VAL A 99 9.26 2.00 -1.04
C VAL A 99 8.89 0.63 -0.47
N ILE A 100 9.86 -0.08 0.08
CA ILE A 100 9.65 -1.40 0.70
C ILE A 100 8.74 -1.28 1.92
N ALA A 101 8.98 -0.28 2.78
CA ALA A 101 8.16 -0.04 3.96
C ALA A 101 6.69 0.20 3.59
N ASN A 102 6.42 1.00 2.56
CA ASN A 102 5.05 1.24 2.08
C ASN A 102 4.36 -0.05 1.61
N ALA A 103 5.07 -0.90 0.85
CA ALA A 103 4.51 -2.17 0.39
C ALA A 103 4.19 -3.11 1.57
N VAL A 104 5.09 -3.19 2.55
CA VAL A 104 4.93 -4.02 3.76
C VAL A 104 3.77 -3.51 4.63
N PHE A 105 3.73 -2.20 4.93
CA PHE A 105 2.66 -1.62 5.74
C PHE A 105 1.29 -1.79 5.09
N SER A 106 1.19 -1.60 3.77
CA SER A 106 -0.07 -1.83 3.04
C SER A 106 -0.58 -3.27 3.17
N VAL A 107 0.30 -4.25 3.07
CA VAL A 107 -0.04 -5.67 3.28
C VAL A 107 -0.52 -5.91 4.73
N ILE A 108 0.21 -5.40 5.71
CA ILE A 108 -0.13 -5.54 7.14
C ILE A 108 -1.50 -4.90 7.42
N PHE A 109 -1.78 -3.72 6.89
CA PHE A 109 -3.07 -3.07 7.10
C PHE A 109 -4.22 -3.80 6.42
N TRP A 110 -4.01 -4.38 5.24
CA TRP A 110 -5.02 -5.24 4.62
C TRP A 110 -5.27 -6.51 5.42
N GLU A 111 -4.24 -7.10 6.03
CA GLU A 111 -4.39 -8.22 6.95
C GLU A 111 -5.24 -7.81 8.17
N ILE A 112 -4.91 -6.67 8.80
CA ILE A 112 -5.67 -6.14 9.94
C ILE A 112 -7.13 -5.85 9.55
N ALA A 113 -7.37 -5.20 8.41
CA ALA A 113 -8.71 -4.91 7.91
C ALA A 113 -9.50 -6.20 7.67
N TYR A 114 -8.86 -7.23 7.10
CA TYR A 114 -9.50 -8.52 6.87
C TYR A 114 -9.87 -9.22 8.19
N GLN A 115 -8.98 -9.23 9.17
CA GLN A 115 -9.22 -9.88 10.45
C GLN A 115 -10.27 -9.14 11.29
N THR A 116 -10.23 -7.81 11.32
CA THR A 116 -11.24 -7.01 12.02
C THR A 116 -12.63 -7.25 11.45
N LYS A 117 -12.77 -7.23 10.11
CA LYS A 117 -14.03 -7.56 9.46
C LYS A 117 -14.50 -8.99 9.79
N LYS A 118 -13.58 -9.96 9.85
CA LYS A 118 -13.93 -11.34 10.23
C LYS A 118 -14.47 -11.41 11.66
N ILE A 119 -13.86 -10.69 12.61
CA ILE A 119 -14.29 -10.66 14.01
C ILE A 119 -15.70 -10.08 14.15
N TYR A 120 -15.98 -8.94 13.50
CA TYR A 120 -17.28 -8.27 13.59
C TYR A 120 -18.44 -9.00 12.88
N ILE A 121 -18.15 -9.99 12.02
CA ILE A 121 -19.15 -10.78 11.28
C ILE A 121 -19.46 -12.11 11.98
N ILE A 122 -18.71 -12.48 13.01
CA ILE A 122 -19.00 -13.66 13.83
C ILE A 122 -19.99 -13.24 14.93
N PRO A 123 -21.22 -13.79 14.96
CA PRO A 123 -22.16 -13.58 16.07
C PRO A 123 -21.65 -14.20 17.38
#